data_AF-A0A1H0DKS6-F1
#
_entry.id   AF-A0A1H0DKS6-F1
#
_cell.length_a   1.000
_cell.length_b   1.000
_cell.length_c   1.000
_cell.angle_alpha   90.00
_cell.angle_beta   90.00
_cell.angle_gamma   90.00
#
_symmetry.space_group_name_H-M   'P 1'
#
loop_
_entity.id
_entity.type
_entity.pdbx_description
1 polymer ?
#
loop_
_entity_poly.entity_id
_entity_poly.type
_entity_poly.pdbx_seq_one_letter_code
_entity_poly.pdbx_strand_id
1 'polypeptide(L)'
;MRKLLVGVFSAMLVLAACGGGDDTEDNGGDNGDTNGEAGQEQDNGQDNGNSGDQGGDQGGDDQAGGDDAQNGATAQAGEELFQTNCASCHGGDLSGRMGPSLKNIGDDYAVEDIVSIIQNGKGDMPAVNGVDDEQANQIAEWLVNQ
;
A
#
# COMPACT_ATOMS: atom_id res chain seq x y z
N MET A 1 -14.85 4.30 55.32
CA MET A 1 -13.53 4.14 55.98
C MET A 1 -12.48 3.99 54.91
N ARG A 2 -11.57 4.95 54.81
CA ARG A 2 -10.40 4.93 53.92
C ARG A 2 -9.35 3.93 54.45
N LYS A 3 -8.70 3.20 53.56
CA LYS A 3 -7.34 2.59 53.67
C LYS A 3 -7.05 1.94 52.32
N LEU A 4 -6.30 2.60 51.42
CA LEU A 4 -4.84 2.67 51.31
C LEU A 4 -4.18 1.33 50.98
N LEU A 5 -3.47 1.31 49.84
CA LEU A 5 -2.19 0.64 49.49
C LEU A 5 -2.12 0.58 47.94
N VAL A 6 -1.64 1.61 47.24
CA VAL A 6 -0.22 1.86 46.88
C VAL A 6 0.51 0.58 46.47
N GLY A 7 0.59 0.34 45.16
CA GLY A 7 1.50 -0.62 44.52
C GLY A 7 2.22 0.08 43.38
N VAL A 8 3.45 0.53 43.65
CA VAL A 8 4.34 1.18 42.69
C VAL A 8 4.99 0.07 41.85
N PHE A 9 4.54 -0.16 40.62
CA PHE A 9 5.28 -0.97 39.65
C PHE A 9 6.15 -0.05 38.79
N SER A 10 7.19 0.48 39.42
CA SER A 10 8.35 1.02 38.72
C SER A 10 9.29 -0.14 38.39
N ALA A 11 9.36 -0.50 37.12
CA ALA A 11 10.53 -1.11 36.53
C ALA A 11 10.56 -0.76 35.03
N MET A 12 11.09 0.43 34.76
CA MET A 12 11.81 0.70 33.52
C MET A 12 12.80 -0.45 33.29
N LEU A 13 12.58 -1.23 32.24
CA LEU A 13 13.59 -2.12 31.70
C LEU A 13 14.08 -1.50 30.39
N VAL A 14 15.20 -0.81 30.50
CA VAL A 14 15.97 -0.27 29.39
C VAL A 14 16.54 -1.45 28.59
N LEU A 15 16.02 -1.67 27.38
CA LEU A 15 16.66 -2.52 26.38
C LEU A 15 17.72 -1.69 25.65
N ALA A 16 18.93 -1.70 26.21
CA ALA A 16 20.15 -1.36 25.52
C ALA A 16 20.61 -2.58 24.70
N ALA A 17 20.75 -2.42 23.38
CA ALA A 17 21.80 -3.01 22.53
C ALA A 17 21.38 -2.96 21.04
N CYS A 18 21.67 -1.87 20.35
CA CYS A 18 21.88 -1.90 18.90
C CYS A 18 23.37 -1.74 18.66
N GLY A 19 24.05 -2.88 18.53
CA GLY A 19 25.38 -2.96 17.95
C GLY A 19 25.23 -3.22 16.45
N GLY A 20 25.91 -2.42 15.64
CA GLY A 20 25.94 -2.56 14.18
C GLY A 20 26.88 -1.50 13.63
N GLY A 21 28.15 -1.87 13.53
CA GLY A 21 29.15 -1.10 12.80
C GLY A 21 29.30 -1.69 11.40
N ASP A 22 29.20 -0.82 10.40
CA ASP A 22 29.67 -1.06 9.04
C ASP A 22 30.36 0.23 8.58
N ASP A 23 31.66 0.26 8.82
CA ASP A 23 32.59 1.12 8.10
C ASP A 23 32.54 0.68 6.63
N THR A 24 32.11 1.57 5.72
CA THR A 24 32.45 1.43 4.30
C THR A 24 33.21 2.67 3.88
N GLU A 25 34.52 2.45 3.74
CA GLU A 25 35.49 3.35 3.15
C GLU A 25 35.16 3.71 1.70
N ASP A 26 35.37 4.99 1.41
CA ASP A 26 36.00 5.54 0.21
C ASP A 26 36.18 4.61 -1.01
N ASN A 27 35.56 4.98 -2.12
CA ASN A 27 36.27 5.01 -3.40
C ASN A 27 35.69 6.09 -4.31
N GLY A 28 36.40 7.22 -4.35
CA GLY A 28 36.43 8.06 -5.54
C GLY A 28 36.88 7.26 -6.76
N GLY A 29 36.21 7.51 -7.90
CA GLY A 29 36.49 6.87 -9.17
C GLY A 29 35.85 7.64 -10.31
N ASP A 30 36.39 8.83 -10.55
CA ASP A 30 36.33 9.53 -11.83
C ASP A 30 36.79 8.59 -12.95
N ASN A 31 35.99 8.49 -14.02
CA ASN A 31 36.47 8.31 -15.40
C ASN A 31 35.30 8.58 -16.35
N GLY A 32 35.25 9.82 -16.84
CA GLY A 32 34.54 10.14 -18.05
C GLY A 32 35.20 9.44 -19.25
N ASP A 33 34.37 8.89 -20.12
CA ASP A 33 34.79 8.47 -21.47
C ASP A 33 33.72 8.95 -22.46
N THR A 34 34.06 10.05 -23.13
CA THR A 34 33.31 10.63 -24.23
C THR A 34 33.52 9.79 -25.48
N ASN A 35 32.48 9.17 -26.02
CA ASN A 35 32.52 8.59 -27.36
C ASN A 35 31.31 9.10 -28.16
N GLY A 36 31.53 10.20 -28.87
CA GLY A 36 30.64 10.75 -29.89
C GLY A 36 31.39 10.91 -31.21
N GLU A 37 30.76 10.43 -32.27
CA GLU A 37 31.04 10.71 -33.69
C GLU A 37 32.13 9.87 -34.40
N ALA A 38 31.69 8.79 -35.07
CA ALA A 38 31.83 8.60 -36.51
C ALA A 38 31.26 7.22 -36.92
N GLY A 39 30.26 7.24 -37.79
CA GLY A 39 29.46 6.06 -38.14
C GLY A 39 30.15 5.00 -38.99
N GLN A 40 29.44 3.87 -39.13
CA GLN A 40 29.23 3.17 -40.40
C GLN A 40 28.15 2.09 -40.20
N GLU A 41 27.29 2.03 -41.20
CA GLU A 41 26.10 1.21 -41.37
C GLU A 41 26.44 -0.28 -41.35
N GLN A 42 25.74 -1.07 -40.52
CA GLN A 42 25.52 -2.50 -40.77
C GLN A 42 24.08 -2.86 -40.35
N ASP A 43 23.21 -2.85 -41.35
CA ASP A 43 22.03 -3.69 -41.42
C ASP A 43 22.43 -5.16 -41.26
N ASN A 44 21.83 -5.84 -40.28
CA ASN A 44 21.49 -7.26 -40.37
C ASN A 44 20.44 -7.56 -39.30
N GLY A 45 19.18 -7.67 -39.75
CA GLY A 45 18.10 -8.23 -38.96
C GLY A 45 18.40 -9.66 -38.53
N GLN A 46 18.43 -9.88 -37.22
CA GLN A 46 18.35 -11.19 -36.59
C GLN A 46 17.30 -11.14 -35.49
N ASP A 47 16.09 -11.59 -35.88
CA ASP A 47 15.22 -12.36 -35.01
C ASP A 47 16.06 -13.42 -34.29
N ASN A 48 16.12 -13.30 -32.97
CA ASN A 48 16.34 -14.45 -32.12
C ASN A 48 15.71 -14.16 -30.75
N GLY A 49 14.44 -14.53 -30.62
CA GLY A 49 13.77 -14.59 -29.32
C GLY A 49 14.47 -15.60 -28.40
N ASN A 50 14.79 -15.19 -27.17
CA ASN A 50 14.73 -15.99 -25.95
C ASN A 50 15.34 -15.24 -24.75
N SER A 51 14.54 -15.02 -23.71
CA SER A 51 14.84 -14.94 -22.26
C SER A 51 13.93 -13.86 -21.64
N GLY A 52 13.18 -14.08 -20.57
CA GLY A 52 12.93 -15.23 -19.70
C GLY A 52 11.47 -15.12 -19.23
N ASP A 53 10.84 -16.21 -18.81
CA ASP A 53 10.86 -16.67 -17.42
C ASP A 53 10.13 -15.74 -16.44
N GLN A 54 9.25 -16.37 -15.63
CA GLN A 54 8.32 -15.85 -14.62
C GLN A 54 6.97 -15.38 -15.22
N GLY A 55 5.86 -16.11 -15.06
CA GLY A 55 5.44 -16.94 -13.92
C GLY A 55 4.48 -16.11 -13.07
N GLY A 56 3.18 -16.30 -13.32
CA GLY A 56 2.10 -15.59 -12.66
C GLY A 56 0.76 -16.21 -13.04
N ASP A 57 0.65 -17.51 -12.81
CA ASP A 57 -0.62 -18.21 -12.65
C ASP A 57 -1.26 -17.76 -11.33
N GLN A 58 -2.18 -16.80 -11.42
CA GLN A 58 -3.33 -16.58 -10.52
C GLN A 58 -4.36 -15.91 -11.44
N GLY A 59 -5.34 -16.60 -12.02
CA GLY A 59 -6.44 -17.23 -11.28
C GLY A 59 -7.10 -16.11 -10.49
N GLY A 60 -8.13 -15.41 -10.96
CA GLY A 60 -9.21 -15.91 -11.80
C GLY A 60 -10.23 -16.68 -10.98
N ASP A 61 -10.46 -16.27 -9.73
CA ASP A 61 -11.49 -16.76 -8.82
C ASP A 61 -12.64 -15.74 -8.76
N ASP A 62 -13.47 -15.84 -9.79
CA ASP A 62 -14.91 -15.63 -9.64
C ASP A 62 -15.43 -16.54 -8.50
N GLN A 63 -15.48 -16.04 -7.27
CA GLN A 63 -16.23 -16.72 -6.23
C GLN A 63 -16.99 -15.77 -5.33
N ALA A 64 -18.18 -15.44 -5.82
CA ALA A 64 -19.33 -15.14 -4.99
C ALA A 64 -19.47 -16.18 -3.85
N GLY A 65 -19.50 -15.70 -2.61
CA GLY A 65 -20.07 -16.40 -1.45
C GLY A 65 -19.07 -17.15 -0.57
N GLY A 66 -18.72 -16.54 0.58
CA GLY A 66 -17.91 -17.17 1.62
C GLY A 66 -17.86 -16.35 2.91
N ASP A 67 -19.01 -16.21 3.57
CA ASP A 67 -19.19 -15.43 4.79
C ASP A 67 -18.34 -15.92 5.98
N ASP A 68 -17.82 -14.94 6.72
CA ASP A 68 -17.31 -14.95 8.11
C ASP A 68 -15.81 -15.21 8.38
N ALA A 69 -15.09 -16.09 7.68
CA ALA A 69 -13.66 -16.31 7.96
C ALA A 69 -12.73 -15.43 7.12
N GLN A 70 -13.08 -15.19 5.86
CA GLN A 70 -12.37 -14.30 4.96
C GLN A 70 -12.62 -12.83 5.30
N ASN A 71 -13.86 -12.48 5.68
CA ASN A 71 -14.27 -11.12 6.03
C ASN A 71 -13.42 -10.51 7.15
N GLY A 72 -12.92 -11.30 8.11
CA GLY A 72 -12.06 -10.78 9.18
C GLY A 72 -10.67 -10.37 8.68
N ALA A 73 -10.07 -11.20 7.82
CA ALA A 73 -8.75 -10.94 7.26
C ALA A 73 -8.78 -9.82 6.21
N THR A 74 -9.81 -9.76 5.38
CA THR A 74 -10.00 -8.67 4.42
C THR A 74 -10.38 -7.36 5.10
N ALA A 75 -11.23 -7.39 6.15
CA ALA A 75 -11.56 -6.20 6.92
C ALA A 75 -10.35 -5.60 7.65
N GLN A 76 -9.49 -6.43 8.25
CA GLN A 76 -8.28 -5.95 8.93
C GLN A 76 -7.26 -5.39 7.93
N ALA A 77 -7.13 -6.00 6.75
CA ALA A 77 -6.30 -5.47 5.68
C ALA A 77 -6.86 -4.13 5.11
N GLY A 78 -8.17 -4.05 4.89
CA GLY A 78 -8.83 -2.86 4.36
C GLY A 78 -8.72 -1.64 5.29
N GLU A 79 -8.86 -1.84 6.61
CA GLU A 79 -8.66 -0.77 7.59
C GLU A 79 -7.23 -0.22 7.57
N GLU A 80 -6.22 -1.09 7.59
CA GLU A 80 -4.82 -0.68 7.60
C GLU A 80 -4.43 0.07 6.31
N LEU A 81 -4.89 -0.44 5.17
CA LEU A 81 -4.73 0.21 3.87
C LEU A 81 -5.42 1.59 3.86
N PHE A 82 -6.62 1.70 4.42
CA PHE A 82 -7.33 2.97 4.56
C PHE A 82 -6.56 3.96 5.45
N GLN A 83 -6.05 3.52 6.60
CA GLN A 83 -5.30 4.39 7.51
C GLN A 83 -4.03 4.95 6.85
N THR A 84 -3.39 4.15 6.01
CA THR A 84 -2.16 4.54 5.30
C THR A 84 -2.44 5.50 4.14
N ASN A 85 -3.47 5.22 3.34
CA ASN A 85 -3.67 5.90 2.05
C ASN A 85 -4.74 6.99 2.07
N CYS A 86 -5.71 6.92 2.99
CA CYS A 86 -6.96 7.69 2.88
C CYS A 86 -7.25 8.57 4.11
N ALA A 87 -6.81 8.15 5.31
CA ALA A 87 -7.16 8.82 6.57
C ALA A 87 -6.67 10.27 6.68
N SER A 88 -5.62 10.65 5.95
CA SER A 88 -5.12 12.04 5.91
C SER A 88 -6.17 13.02 5.37
N CYS A 89 -6.99 12.58 4.41
CA CYS A 89 -8.03 13.39 3.78
C CYS A 89 -9.41 13.12 4.37
N HIS A 90 -9.75 11.86 4.67
CA HIS A 90 -11.08 11.44 5.11
C HIS A 90 -11.21 11.25 6.62
N GLY A 91 -10.12 11.45 7.37
CA GLY A 91 -10.06 11.22 8.81
C GLY A 91 -9.92 9.74 9.15
N GLY A 92 -9.12 9.42 10.17
CA GLY A 92 -8.93 8.04 10.63
C GLY A 92 -10.19 7.40 11.22
N ASP A 93 -11.20 8.21 11.57
CA ASP A 93 -12.52 7.77 12.04
C ASP A 93 -13.62 7.96 10.98
N LEU A 94 -13.24 8.18 9.72
CA LEU A 94 -14.13 8.37 8.58
C LEU A 94 -15.05 9.60 8.68
N SER A 95 -14.82 10.51 9.63
CA SER A 95 -15.66 11.70 9.83
C SER A 95 -15.56 12.72 8.69
N GLY A 96 -14.56 12.57 7.82
CA GLY A 96 -14.15 13.59 6.86
C GLY A 96 -13.23 14.62 7.51
N ARG A 97 -12.35 15.20 6.69
CA ARG A 97 -11.49 16.35 7.04
C ARG A 97 -11.39 17.28 5.84
N MET A 98 -10.48 16.96 4.92
CA MET A 98 -10.34 17.63 3.64
C MET A 98 -11.35 17.05 2.64
N GLY A 99 -11.49 15.72 2.64
CA GLY A 99 -12.53 15.01 1.94
C GLY A 99 -13.78 14.83 2.81
N PRO A 100 -14.91 14.42 2.20
CA PRO A 100 -16.17 14.16 2.89
C PRO A 100 -16.05 12.98 3.87
N SER A 101 -17.06 12.86 4.74
CA SER A 101 -17.22 11.68 5.58
C SER A 101 -17.49 10.45 4.72
N LEU A 102 -16.93 9.31 5.12
CA LEU A 102 -17.12 8.01 4.48
C LEU A 102 -17.95 7.05 5.34
N LYS A 103 -18.60 7.55 6.40
CA LYS A 103 -19.48 6.75 7.24
C LYS A 103 -20.72 6.35 6.46
N ASN A 104 -21.06 5.07 6.46
CA ASN A 104 -22.16 4.47 5.71
C ASN A 104 -22.05 4.72 4.20
N ILE A 105 -20.82 4.83 3.66
CA ILE A 105 -20.65 5.07 2.21
C ILE A 105 -21.19 3.91 1.36
N GLY A 106 -21.33 2.72 1.96
CA GLY A 106 -21.98 1.55 1.35
C GLY A 106 -23.47 1.75 1.04
N ASP A 107 -24.14 2.75 1.63
CA ASP A 107 -25.52 3.10 1.28
C ASP A 107 -25.60 3.83 -0.08
N ASP A 108 -24.53 4.53 -0.46
CA ASP A 108 -24.46 5.35 -1.67
C ASP A 108 -23.69 4.66 -2.82
N TYR A 109 -22.73 3.79 -2.50
CA TYR A 109 -21.82 3.18 -3.47
C TYR A 109 -21.59 1.69 -3.20
N ALA A 110 -21.57 0.91 -4.28
CA ALA A 110 -21.11 -0.48 -4.23
C ALA A 110 -19.57 -0.56 -4.18
N VAL A 111 -19.05 -1.75 -3.87
CA VAL A 111 -17.60 -2.02 -3.80
C VAL A 111 -16.90 -1.59 -5.09
N GLU A 112 -17.46 -1.96 -6.24
CA GLU A 112 -16.88 -1.67 -7.57
C GLU A 112 -16.87 -0.17 -7.88
N ASP A 113 -17.89 0.56 -7.43
CA ASP A 113 -17.94 2.01 -7.58
C ASP A 113 -16.84 2.68 -6.74
N ILE A 114 -16.64 2.21 -5.51
CA ILE A 114 -15.60 2.72 -4.61
C ILE A 114 -14.21 2.44 -5.20
N VAL A 115 -13.97 1.22 -5.70
CA VAL A 115 -12.72 0.87 -6.40
C VAL A 115 -12.48 1.83 -7.57
N SER A 116 -13.49 2.05 -8.41
CA SER A 116 -13.39 2.96 -9.55
C SER A 116 -13.09 4.40 -9.12
N ILE A 117 -13.70 4.88 -8.03
CA ILE A 117 -13.43 6.22 -7.46
C ILE A 117 -12.01 6.31 -6.91
N ILE A 118 -11.49 5.28 -6.25
CA ILE A 118 -10.12 5.24 -5.74
C ILE A 118 -9.12 5.37 -6.90
N GLN A 119 -9.34 4.62 -7.98
CA GLN A 119 -8.42 4.57 -9.12
C GLN A 119 -8.50 5.80 -10.02
N ASN A 120 -9.70 6.33 -10.26
CA ASN A 120 -9.91 7.39 -11.24
C ASN A 120 -10.12 8.77 -10.60
N GLY A 121 -10.37 8.81 -9.29
CA GLY A 121 -10.82 10.00 -8.58
C GLY A 121 -12.29 10.32 -8.86
N LYS A 122 -12.81 11.29 -8.10
CA LYS A 122 -14.18 11.82 -8.29
C LYS A 122 -14.28 13.26 -7.79
N GLY A 123 -14.66 14.17 -8.70
CA GLY A 123 -14.81 15.58 -8.37
C GLY A 123 -13.49 16.16 -7.88
N ASP A 124 -13.47 16.61 -6.62
CA ASP A 124 -12.27 17.16 -5.97
C ASP A 124 -11.33 16.07 -5.40
N MET A 125 -11.78 14.81 -5.33
CA MET A 125 -10.93 13.69 -4.93
C MET A 125 -10.06 13.26 -6.13
N PRO A 126 -8.72 13.38 -6.06
CA PRO A 126 -7.84 12.89 -7.10
C PRO A 126 -7.77 11.35 -7.08
N ALA A 127 -7.32 10.77 -8.19
CA ALA A 127 -6.90 9.37 -8.23
C ALA A 127 -5.83 9.09 -7.18
N VAL A 128 -5.99 8.00 -6.44
CA VAL A 128 -5.02 7.56 -5.43
C VAL A 128 -3.89 6.82 -6.14
N ASN A 129 -2.67 7.31 -5.98
CA ASN A 129 -1.49 6.65 -6.54
C ASN A 129 -0.93 5.66 -5.51
N GLY A 130 -0.42 4.51 -5.97
CA GLY A 130 0.20 3.51 -5.09
C GLY A 130 -0.79 2.59 -4.38
N VAL A 131 -2.06 2.62 -4.80
CA VAL A 131 -3.08 1.62 -4.46
C VAL A 131 -3.42 0.89 -5.75
N ASP A 132 -3.10 -0.40 -5.81
CA ASP A 132 -3.46 -1.27 -6.94
C ASP A 132 -4.91 -1.76 -6.84
N ASP A 133 -5.36 -2.51 -7.85
CA ASP A 133 -6.74 -2.99 -7.97
C ASP A 133 -7.16 -3.86 -6.77
N GLU A 134 -6.26 -4.70 -6.28
CA GLU A 134 -6.55 -5.61 -5.18
C GLU A 134 -6.61 -4.87 -3.85
N GLN A 135 -5.68 -3.94 -3.61
CA GLN A 135 -5.73 -3.06 -2.45
C GLN A 135 -6.98 -2.18 -2.46
N ALA A 136 -7.36 -1.65 -3.63
CA ALA A 136 -8.57 -0.86 -3.77
C ALA A 136 -9.81 -1.68 -3.42
N ASN A 137 -9.85 -2.95 -3.84
CA ASN A 137 -10.96 -3.85 -3.52
C ASN A 137 -11.03 -4.14 -2.01
N GLN A 138 -9.90 -4.46 -1.37
CA GLN A 138 -9.86 -4.69 0.08
C GLN A 138 -10.30 -3.45 0.88
N ILE A 139 -9.89 -2.25 0.45
CA ILE A 139 -10.37 -1.00 1.05
C ILE A 139 -11.88 -0.86 0.86
N ALA A 140 -12.39 -1.08 -0.36
CA ALA A 140 -13.79 -0.91 -0.70
C ALA A 140 -14.71 -1.90 0.05
N GLU A 141 -14.34 -3.18 0.11
CA GLU A 141 -15.05 -4.21 0.88
C GLU A 141 -15.13 -3.86 2.37
N TRP A 142 -14.05 -3.32 2.94
CA TRP A 142 -14.08 -2.86 4.32
C TRP A 142 -14.96 -1.63 4.50
N LEU A 143 -14.90 -0.67 3.56
CA LEU A 143 -15.53 0.64 3.66
C LEU A 143 -17.06 0.58 3.52
N VAL A 144 -17.60 -0.35 2.72
CA VAL A 144 -19.06 -0.54 2.61
C VAL A 144 -19.70 -1.05 3.90
N ASN A 145 -18.90 -1.55 4.85
CA ASN A 145 -19.36 -2.10 6.12
C ASN A 145 -19.18 -1.13 7.32
N GLN A 146 -18.86 0.15 7.06
CA GLN A 146 -18.59 1.19 8.08
C GLN A 146 -19.77 2.10 8.35
#